data_AF-A0A931SB01-F1
#
_entry.id   AF-A0A931SB01-F1
#
_cell.length_a   1.000
_cell.length_b   1.000
_cell.length_c   1.000
_cell.angle_alpha   90.00
_cell.angle_beta   90.00
_cell.angle_gamma   90.00
#
_symmetry.space_group_name_H-M   'P 1'
#
loop_
_entity.id
_entity.type
_entity.pdbx_description
1 polymer ?
#
loop_
_entity_poly.entity_id
_entity_poly.type
_entity_poly.pdbx_seq_one_letter_code
_entity_poly.pdbx_strand_id
1 'polypeptide(L)'
;MANQKKKIPGEVTLAEFKAIEDRLADILHGEGAQEVHLRLNESGWKELAPVFVGWVESTDLRDERVRKNKPAPGLFRFGDTVFSSIYEAAYKAASRMAPVGPAQPQYEARAVEKDWVTALAEKYEEEKSLVAKAGVRYQLAVGLIVGGYFVGTLNIGTNATKSAQFRGAVPLTTGPIFQLVQWLDQNFELSGPKI
;
A
#
# COMPACT_ATOMS: atom_id res chain seq x y z
N MET A 1 5.50 13.99 27.72
CA MET A 1 5.95 12.59 27.57
C MET A 1 5.71 12.22 26.11
N ALA A 2 6.72 11.78 25.37
CA ALA A 2 6.49 11.31 24.01
C ALA A 2 5.63 10.05 24.09
N ASN A 3 4.49 10.03 23.39
CA ASN A 3 3.64 8.85 23.35
C ASN A 3 4.46 7.72 22.72
N GLN A 4 4.57 6.58 23.39
CA GLN A 4 5.29 5.43 22.84
C GLN A 4 4.57 4.97 21.57
N LYS A 5 5.30 4.90 20.44
CA LYS A 5 4.75 4.40 19.18
C LYS A 5 4.41 2.92 19.31
N LYS A 6 3.31 2.48 18.71
CA LYS A 6 2.82 1.10 18.74
C LYS A 6 3.53 0.21 17.73
N LYS A 7 3.60 -1.09 18.00
CA LYS A 7 4.22 -2.09 17.11
C LYS A 7 3.24 -2.73 16.13
N ILE A 8 3.71 -2.96 14.92
CA ILE A 8 2.99 -3.66 13.86
C ILE A 8 3.53 -5.10 13.77
N PRO A 9 2.68 -6.13 13.62
CA PRO A 9 1.21 -6.06 13.64
C PRO A 9 0.60 -6.17 15.06
N GLY A 10 1.37 -6.62 16.04
CA GLY A 10 0.83 -7.13 17.32
C GLY A 10 0.09 -6.12 18.21
N GLU A 11 0.31 -4.82 18.05
CA GLU A 11 -0.31 -3.76 18.87
C GLU A 11 -1.32 -2.91 18.09
N VAL A 12 -1.68 -3.32 16.86
CA VAL A 12 -2.75 -2.67 16.10
C VAL A 12 -4.10 -3.15 16.65
N THR A 13 -4.87 -2.28 17.30
CA THR A 13 -6.22 -2.63 17.78
C THR A 13 -7.25 -2.41 16.68
N LEU A 14 -8.50 -2.84 16.93
CA LEU A 14 -9.63 -2.60 16.03
C LEU A 14 -9.86 -1.10 15.75
N ALA A 15 -9.61 -0.24 16.74
CA ALA A 15 -9.76 1.20 16.57
C ALA A 15 -8.70 1.77 15.62
N GLU A 16 -7.44 1.34 15.72
CA GLU A 16 -6.42 1.75 14.76
C GLU A 16 -6.64 1.13 13.38
N PHE A 17 -7.07 -0.12 13.30
CA PHE A 17 -7.40 -0.75 12.03
C PHE A 17 -8.49 0.04 11.29
N LYS A 18 -9.55 0.43 12.00
CA LYS A 18 -10.59 1.30 11.45
C LYS A 18 -10.07 2.68 11.04
N ALA A 19 -9.18 3.27 11.84
CA ALA A 19 -8.56 4.56 11.52
C ALA A 19 -7.63 4.51 10.29
N ILE A 20 -6.99 3.35 10.04
CA ILE A 20 -6.28 3.06 8.79
C ILE A 20 -7.28 2.99 7.65
N GLU A 21 -8.33 2.17 7.76
CA GLU A 21 -9.35 2.03 6.70
C GLU A 21 -9.99 3.38 6.33
N ASP A 22 -10.30 4.24 7.30
CA ASP A 22 -10.87 5.57 7.03
C ASP A 22 -9.95 6.43 6.16
N ARG A 23 -8.64 6.41 6.43
CA ARG A 23 -7.64 7.12 5.62
C ARG A 23 -7.45 6.49 4.25
N LEU A 24 -7.54 5.17 4.15
CA LEU A 24 -7.52 4.49 2.86
C LEU A 24 -8.77 4.84 2.04
N ALA A 25 -9.94 5.04 2.69
CA ALA A 25 -11.17 5.45 2.01
C ALA A 25 -11.05 6.88 1.45
N ASP A 26 -10.39 7.80 2.16
CA ASP A 26 -10.08 9.13 1.64
C ASP A 26 -9.21 9.06 0.37
N ILE A 27 -8.22 8.17 0.35
CA ILE A 27 -7.39 7.92 -0.83
C ILE A 27 -8.23 7.29 -1.95
N LEU A 28 -9.05 6.28 -1.63
CA LEU A 28 -9.92 5.60 -2.59
C LEU A 28 -10.80 6.61 -3.36
N HIS A 29 -11.46 7.50 -2.62
CA HIS A 29 -12.32 8.54 -3.19
C HIS A 29 -11.54 9.61 -3.95
N GLY A 30 -10.45 10.13 -3.36
CA GLY A 30 -9.63 11.17 -3.97
C GLY A 30 -8.96 10.72 -5.27
N GLU A 31 -8.66 9.43 -5.39
CA GLU A 31 -7.98 8.85 -6.55
C GLU A 31 -8.94 8.19 -7.56
N GLY A 32 -10.26 8.16 -7.33
CA GLY A 32 -11.18 7.42 -8.19
C GLY A 32 -10.78 5.94 -8.34
N ALA A 33 -10.27 5.36 -7.25
CA ALA A 33 -9.77 3.99 -7.23
C ALA A 33 -10.91 3.00 -6.97
N GLN A 34 -10.68 1.75 -7.36
CA GLN A 34 -11.59 0.63 -7.13
C GLN A 34 -11.20 -0.14 -5.86
N GLU A 35 -9.91 -0.26 -5.57
CA GLU A 35 -9.40 -0.81 -4.31
C GLU A 35 -8.20 0.01 -3.83
N VAL A 36 -8.04 0.10 -2.50
CA VAL A 36 -6.82 0.59 -1.88
C VAL A 36 -6.44 -0.35 -0.75
N HIS A 37 -5.18 -0.79 -0.70
CA HIS A 37 -4.69 -1.62 0.41
C HIS A 37 -3.28 -1.27 0.83
N LEU A 38 -3.02 -1.49 2.11
CA LEU A 38 -1.80 -1.07 2.77
C LEU A 38 -1.05 -2.27 3.34
N ARG A 39 0.25 -2.30 3.08
CA ARG A 39 1.20 -3.18 3.74
C ARG A 39 2.30 -2.36 4.38
N LEU A 40 2.64 -2.67 5.62
CA LEU A 40 3.75 -2.06 6.36
C LEU A 40 4.70 -3.15 6.81
N ASN A 41 5.99 -2.86 6.96
CA ASN A 41 6.88 -3.86 7.54
C ASN A 41 6.58 -4.07 9.04
N GLU A 42 6.84 -5.27 9.52
CA GLU A 42 6.86 -5.58 10.95
C GLU A 42 7.83 -4.67 11.71
N SER A 43 7.39 -4.15 12.86
CA SER A 43 8.20 -3.24 13.67
C SER A 43 9.45 -3.93 14.23
N GLY A 44 10.59 -3.23 14.21
CA GLY A 44 11.88 -3.74 14.67
C GLY A 44 12.66 -4.54 13.62
N TRP A 45 12.06 -4.86 12.47
CA TRP A 45 12.73 -5.59 11.39
C TRP A 45 13.47 -4.65 10.44
N LYS A 46 14.72 -5.00 10.12
CA LYS A 46 15.57 -4.23 9.19
C LYS A 46 15.45 -4.72 7.74
N GLU A 47 14.85 -5.88 7.53
CA GLU A 47 14.63 -6.49 6.23
C GLU A 47 13.19 -6.29 5.77
N LEU A 48 12.87 -6.73 4.55
CA LEU A 48 11.49 -6.70 4.06
C LEU A 48 10.65 -7.73 4.83
N ALA A 49 9.73 -7.24 5.66
CA ALA A 49 8.81 -8.05 6.45
C ALA A 49 7.38 -7.54 6.28
N PRO A 50 6.81 -7.57 5.04
CA PRO A 50 5.52 -6.95 4.75
C PRO A 50 4.39 -7.62 5.51
N VAL A 51 3.60 -6.82 6.21
CA VAL A 51 2.38 -7.21 6.89
C VAL A 51 1.21 -6.43 6.34
N PHE A 52 0.11 -7.13 6.05
CA PHE A 52 -1.12 -6.49 5.57
C PHE A 52 -1.89 -5.85 6.72
N VAL A 53 -2.21 -4.56 6.59
CA VAL A 53 -2.75 -3.74 7.69
C VAL A 53 -4.00 -2.95 7.33
N GLY A 54 -4.49 -3.01 6.09
CA GLY A 54 -5.72 -2.32 5.72
C GLY A 54 -6.17 -2.56 4.28
N TRP A 55 -7.48 -2.50 4.06
CA TRP A 55 -8.13 -2.66 2.75
C TRP A 55 -9.42 -1.86 2.69
N VAL A 56 -9.62 -1.13 1.61
CA VAL A 56 -10.92 -0.57 1.25
C VAL A 56 -11.18 -0.80 -0.23
N GLU A 57 -12.46 -0.85 -0.59
CA GLU A 57 -12.93 -1.10 -1.95
C GLU A 57 -14.13 -0.20 -2.27
N SER A 58 -14.32 0.09 -3.56
CA SER A 58 -15.49 0.80 -4.06
C SER A 58 -16.75 -0.02 -3.79
N THR A 59 -17.90 0.67 -3.74
CA THR A 59 -19.20 0.00 -3.60
C THR A 59 -19.43 -1.03 -4.71
N ASP A 60 -19.10 -0.70 -5.95
CA ASP A 60 -19.25 -1.60 -7.09
C ASP A 60 -18.39 -2.87 -6.93
N LEU A 61 -17.13 -2.69 -6.51
CA LEU A 61 -16.21 -3.80 -6.26
C LEU A 61 -16.71 -4.69 -5.12
N ARG A 62 -17.22 -4.08 -4.05
CA ARG A 62 -17.82 -4.77 -2.91
C ARG A 62 -19.04 -5.58 -3.31
N ASP A 63 -19.95 -4.98 -4.05
CA ASP A 63 -21.20 -5.61 -4.46
C ASP A 63 -20.93 -6.80 -5.39
N GLU A 64 -19.98 -6.65 -6.32
CA GLU A 64 -19.50 -7.74 -7.17
C GLU A 64 -18.85 -8.87 -6.36
N ARG A 65 -18.03 -8.53 -5.36
CA ARG A 65 -17.39 -9.50 -4.45
C ARG A 65 -18.45 -10.27 -3.64
N VAL A 66 -19.44 -9.58 -3.09
CA VAL A 66 -20.55 -10.18 -2.33
C VAL A 66 -21.39 -11.08 -3.24
N ARG A 67 -21.73 -10.61 -4.45
CA ARG A 67 -22.44 -11.39 -5.47
C ARG A 67 -21.71 -12.69 -5.83
N LYS A 68 -20.38 -12.66 -5.84
CA LYS A 68 -19.51 -13.83 -6.07
C LYS A 68 -19.24 -14.67 -4.82
N ASN A 69 -19.87 -14.36 -3.69
CA ASN A 69 -19.65 -15.01 -2.39
C ASN A 69 -18.16 -15.08 -1.99
N LYS A 70 -17.43 -13.98 -2.18
CA LYS A 70 -16.01 -13.88 -1.83
C LYS A 70 -15.82 -13.15 -0.49
N PRO A 71 -14.91 -13.63 0.38
CA PRO A 71 -14.68 -13.03 1.70
C PRO A 71 -14.10 -11.61 1.60
N ALA A 72 -14.41 -10.77 2.59
CA ALA A 72 -13.85 -9.42 2.66
C ALA A 72 -12.34 -9.48 2.98
N PRO A 73 -11.45 -8.94 2.13
CA PRO A 73 -10.00 -9.07 2.30
C PRO A 73 -9.47 -8.59 3.65
N GLY A 74 -9.99 -7.46 4.15
CA GLY A 74 -9.62 -6.92 5.46
C GLY A 74 -9.76 -7.92 6.61
N LEU A 75 -10.78 -8.79 6.58
CA LEU A 75 -11.09 -9.69 7.69
C LEU A 75 -10.17 -10.91 7.80
N PHE A 76 -9.72 -11.46 6.68
CA PHE A 76 -8.91 -12.69 6.69
C PHE A 76 -7.43 -12.46 6.39
N ARG A 77 -7.08 -11.26 5.89
CA ARG A 77 -5.71 -10.91 5.55
C ARG A 77 -5.03 -10.02 6.56
N PHE A 78 -5.72 -9.48 7.56
CA PHE A 78 -5.05 -8.68 8.57
C PHE A 78 -3.93 -9.48 9.25
N GLY A 79 -2.72 -8.94 9.30
CA GLY A 79 -1.55 -9.64 9.83
C GLY A 79 -0.89 -10.64 8.86
N ASP A 80 -1.44 -10.84 7.67
CA ASP A 80 -0.88 -11.71 6.63
C ASP A 80 0.49 -11.23 6.15
N THR A 81 1.46 -12.15 6.09
CA THR A 81 2.85 -11.92 5.65
C THR A 81 3.11 -12.40 4.21
N VAL A 82 2.08 -12.84 3.47
CA VAL A 82 2.22 -13.37 2.10
C VAL A 82 2.99 -12.39 1.22
N PHE A 83 4.09 -12.87 0.68
CA PHE A 83 4.96 -12.11 -0.20
C PHE A 83 4.23 -11.66 -1.48
N SER A 84 4.57 -10.47 -1.98
CA SER A 84 3.99 -9.93 -3.21
C SER A 84 5.08 -9.40 -4.13
N SER A 85 5.10 -9.86 -5.37
CA SER A 85 6.05 -9.37 -6.38
C SER A 85 5.91 -7.88 -6.66
N ILE A 86 4.71 -7.30 -6.44
CA ILE A 86 4.51 -5.86 -6.58
C ILE A 86 5.12 -5.07 -5.40
N TYR A 87 5.20 -5.69 -4.22
CA TYR A 87 5.89 -5.13 -3.05
C TYR A 87 7.39 -5.04 -3.32
N GLU A 88 7.97 -6.13 -3.82
CA GLU A 88 9.38 -6.19 -4.20
C GLU A 88 9.71 -5.20 -5.32
N ALA A 89 8.82 -5.06 -6.31
CA ALA A 89 8.98 -4.08 -7.38
C ALA A 89 8.99 -2.64 -6.84
N ALA A 90 8.08 -2.31 -5.92
CA ALA A 90 8.04 -1.01 -5.27
C ALA A 90 9.31 -0.75 -4.44
N TYR A 91 9.79 -1.75 -3.68
CA TYR A 91 11.06 -1.66 -2.97
C TYR A 91 12.23 -1.41 -3.92
N LYS A 92 12.39 -2.22 -4.98
CA LYS A 92 13.46 -2.04 -5.98
C LYS A 92 13.40 -0.66 -6.63
N ALA A 93 12.21 -0.12 -6.89
CA ALA A 93 12.05 1.23 -7.42
C ALA A 93 12.43 2.32 -6.41
N ALA A 94 12.19 2.09 -5.12
CA ALA A 94 12.66 2.95 -4.03
C ALA A 94 14.19 2.92 -3.90
N SER A 95 14.80 1.74 -3.88
CA SER A 95 16.25 1.56 -3.65
C SER A 95 17.17 1.99 -4.80
N ARG A 96 16.65 2.13 -6.02
CA ARG A 96 17.48 2.39 -7.22
C ARG A 96 17.92 3.85 -7.40
N MET A 97 17.60 4.77 -6.50
CA MET A 97 18.00 6.17 -6.65
C MET A 97 18.92 6.64 -5.53
N ALA A 98 19.88 7.47 -5.92
CA ALA A 98 20.78 8.15 -5.00
C ALA A 98 20.01 9.11 -4.07
N PRO A 99 20.54 9.40 -2.87
CA PRO A 99 20.00 10.42 -1.97
C PRO A 99 19.73 11.73 -2.72
N VAL A 100 18.51 12.25 -2.62
CA VAL A 100 18.16 13.54 -3.21
C VAL A 100 18.76 14.65 -2.33
N GLY A 101 20.00 15.04 -2.62
CA GLY A 101 20.64 16.23 -2.05
C GLY A 101 20.89 16.22 -0.53
N PRO A 102 21.35 17.35 0.04
CA PRO A 102 21.74 17.45 1.45
C PRO A 102 20.58 17.47 2.45
N ALA A 103 19.32 17.50 1.99
CA ALA A 103 18.13 17.42 2.84
C ALA A 103 17.15 16.41 2.24
N GLN A 104 17.19 15.16 2.71
CA GLN A 104 16.15 14.19 2.36
C GLN A 104 14.83 14.61 2.99
N PRO A 105 13.73 14.70 2.22
CA PRO A 105 12.41 14.95 2.79
C PRO A 105 12.02 13.82 3.74
N GLN A 106 11.29 14.17 4.82
CA GLN A 106 10.88 13.22 5.85
C GLN A 106 9.99 12.10 5.28
N TYR A 107 9.18 12.41 4.26
CA TYR A 107 8.22 11.51 3.64
C TYR A 107 8.33 11.55 2.11
N GLU A 108 8.52 10.37 1.49
CA GLU A 108 8.50 10.22 0.03
C GLU A 108 7.60 9.06 -0.40
N ALA A 109 7.06 9.18 -1.61
CA ALA A 109 6.31 8.12 -2.28
C ALA A 109 6.93 7.82 -3.64
N ARG A 110 6.97 6.54 -4.01
CA ARG A 110 7.36 6.11 -5.36
C ARG A 110 6.43 5.05 -5.88
N ALA A 111 5.86 5.27 -7.05
CA ALA A 111 4.92 4.31 -7.59
C ALA A 111 5.49 3.48 -8.72
N VAL A 112 5.12 2.20 -8.72
CA VAL A 112 5.25 1.31 -9.87
C VAL A 112 3.84 0.98 -10.34
N GLU A 113 3.55 1.25 -11.61
CA GLU A 113 2.28 0.83 -12.22
C GLU A 113 2.42 -0.55 -12.85
N LYS A 114 1.41 -1.39 -12.65
CA LYS A 114 1.30 -2.71 -13.26
C LYS A 114 -0.02 -2.82 -14.00
N ASP A 115 0.05 -3.15 -15.30
CA ASP A 115 -1.12 -3.52 -16.10
C ASP A 115 -1.40 -5.02 -15.93
N TRP A 116 -2.57 -5.34 -15.39
CA TRP A 116 -2.97 -6.72 -15.18
C TRP A 116 -3.49 -7.39 -16.44
N VAL A 117 -3.93 -6.66 -17.48
CA VAL A 117 -4.37 -7.27 -18.74
C VAL A 117 -3.19 -7.99 -19.41
N THR A 118 -2.03 -7.34 -19.47
CA THR A 118 -0.82 -7.93 -20.05
C THR A 118 -0.22 -8.99 -19.13
N ALA A 119 -0.23 -8.77 -17.81
CA ALA A 119 0.33 -9.72 -16.84
C ALA A 119 -0.53 -10.99 -16.63
N LEU A 120 -1.83 -10.96 -16.97
CA LEU A 120 -2.73 -12.11 -16.93
C LEU A 120 -2.48 -13.10 -18.08
N ALA A 121 -1.93 -12.63 -19.21
CA ALA A 121 -1.57 -13.50 -20.33
C ALA A 121 -0.50 -14.53 -19.93
N GLU A 122 0.27 -14.25 -18.87
CA GLU A 122 1.40 -15.05 -18.40
C GLU A 122 1.04 -15.99 -17.22
N LYS A 123 -0.22 -16.05 -16.78
CA LYS A 123 -0.67 -16.85 -15.63
C LYS A 123 -1.59 -18.01 -16.01
N TYR A 124 -1.63 -19.05 -15.16
CA TYR A 124 -2.51 -20.22 -15.32
C TYR A 124 -4.00 -19.85 -15.13
N GLU A 125 -4.92 -20.52 -15.83
CA GLU A 125 -6.40 -20.28 -15.81
C GLU A 125 -6.97 -20.13 -14.39
N GLU A 126 -6.52 -20.97 -13.47
CA GLU A 126 -6.95 -21.00 -12.07
C GLU A 126 -6.56 -19.72 -11.33
N GLU A 127 -5.37 -19.17 -11.61
CA GLU A 127 -4.93 -17.88 -11.07
C GLU A 127 -5.66 -16.70 -11.72
N LYS A 128 -6.04 -16.78 -13.00
CA LYS A 128 -6.79 -15.71 -13.70
C LYS A 128 -8.14 -15.42 -13.01
N SER A 129 -8.78 -16.45 -12.44
CA SER A 129 -10.03 -16.33 -11.69
C SER A 129 -9.91 -15.54 -10.37
N LEU A 130 -8.68 -15.45 -9.84
CA LEU A 130 -8.34 -14.73 -8.61
C LEU A 130 -7.65 -13.38 -8.87
N VAL A 131 -7.00 -13.22 -10.03
CA VAL A 131 -6.07 -12.12 -10.33
C VAL A 131 -6.73 -10.94 -11.04
N ALA A 132 -7.84 -11.14 -11.77
CA ALA A 132 -8.76 -10.03 -12.04
C ALA A 132 -9.48 -9.69 -10.73
N LYS A 133 -8.74 -9.14 -9.77
CA LYS A 133 -9.24 -8.63 -8.49
C LYS A 133 -10.44 -7.75 -8.81
N ALA A 134 -11.62 -8.31 -8.56
CA ALA A 134 -12.93 -8.01 -9.14
C ALA A 134 -13.11 -6.73 -10.00
N GLY A 135 -12.44 -6.60 -11.15
CA GLY A 135 -12.64 -5.47 -12.06
C GLY A 135 -11.66 -4.30 -11.89
N VAL A 136 -10.45 -4.58 -11.43
CA VAL A 136 -9.28 -3.68 -11.47
C VAL A 136 -8.39 -4.05 -12.66
N ARG A 137 -8.08 -3.07 -13.52
CA ARG A 137 -7.15 -3.25 -14.66
C ARG A 137 -5.70 -2.90 -14.34
N TYR A 138 -5.49 -1.81 -13.61
CA TYR A 138 -4.18 -1.29 -13.27
C TYR A 138 -3.99 -1.29 -11.76
N GLN A 139 -2.79 -1.63 -11.29
CA GLN A 139 -2.42 -1.44 -9.91
C GLN A 139 -1.19 -0.55 -9.81
N LEU A 140 -1.33 0.50 -9.02
CA LEU A 140 -0.27 1.40 -8.66
C LEU A 140 0.26 1.00 -7.28
N ALA A 141 1.51 0.56 -7.19
CA ALA A 141 2.17 0.23 -5.93
C ALA A 141 3.08 1.38 -5.52
N VAL A 142 2.64 2.16 -4.55
CA VAL A 142 3.35 3.29 -3.96
C VAL A 142 4.20 2.81 -2.79
N GLY A 143 5.52 2.72 -2.98
CA GLY A 143 6.49 2.55 -1.91
C GLY A 143 6.52 3.76 -1.01
N LEU A 144 6.35 3.53 0.30
CA LEU A 144 6.34 4.57 1.33
C LEU A 144 7.72 4.65 1.97
N ILE A 145 8.26 5.87 2.03
CA ILE A 145 9.59 6.14 2.58
C ILE A 145 9.43 7.12 3.74
N VAL A 146 9.95 6.74 4.91
CA VAL A 146 9.93 7.59 6.12
C VAL A 146 11.33 7.66 6.69
N GLY A 147 11.91 8.85 6.76
CA GLY A 147 13.25 9.06 7.31
C GLY A 147 14.35 8.21 6.65
N GLY A 148 14.24 7.94 5.35
CA GLY A 148 15.19 7.11 4.59
C GLY A 148 14.98 5.59 4.74
N TYR A 149 13.87 5.15 5.32
CA TYR A 149 13.51 3.73 5.39
C TYR A 149 12.32 3.43 4.49
N PHE A 150 12.38 2.31 3.77
CA PHE A 150 11.23 1.78 3.05
C PHE A 150 10.30 1.09 4.05
N VAL A 151 9.19 1.74 4.41
CA VAL A 151 8.32 1.28 5.51
C VAL A 151 7.16 0.41 5.06
N GLY A 152 6.88 0.37 3.76
CA GLY A 152 5.74 -0.36 3.25
C GLY A 152 5.31 0.05 1.85
N THR A 153 4.14 -0.44 1.46
CA THR A 153 3.49 -0.07 0.20
C THR A 153 2.03 0.27 0.41
N LEU A 154 1.59 1.35 -0.22
CA LEU A 154 0.20 1.64 -0.50
C LEU A 154 -0.11 1.21 -1.93
N ASN A 155 -1.08 0.33 -2.10
CA ASN A 155 -1.48 -0.17 -3.41
C ASN A 155 -2.84 0.41 -3.77
N ILE A 156 -2.95 0.96 -4.98
CA ILE A 156 -4.16 1.60 -5.49
C ILE A 156 -4.55 0.89 -6.79
N GLY A 157 -5.68 0.20 -6.79
CA GLY A 157 -6.24 -0.44 -7.97
C GLY A 157 -7.20 0.50 -8.70
N THR A 158 -7.07 0.62 -10.02
CA THR A 158 -7.91 1.50 -10.85
C THR A 158 -8.14 0.90 -12.26
N ASN A 159 -9.06 1.48 -13.02
CA ASN A 159 -9.36 1.10 -14.40
C ASN A 159 -8.81 2.08 -15.44
N ALA A 160 -8.21 3.18 -14.99
CA ALA A 160 -7.51 4.13 -15.84
C ALA A 160 -6.00 4.08 -15.57
N THR A 161 -5.18 4.40 -16.58
CA THR A 161 -3.74 4.55 -16.34
C THR A 161 -3.48 5.78 -15.50
N LYS A 162 -2.52 5.70 -14.58
CA LYS A 162 -2.00 6.82 -13.81
C LYS A 162 -0.50 7.01 -13.99
N SER A 163 0.08 6.35 -14.99
CA SER A 163 1.51 6.35 -15.31
C SER A 163 2.11 7.74 -15.54
N ALA A 164 1.30 8.79 -15.77
CA ALA A 164 1.79 10.17 -15.85
C ALA A 164 1.95 10.84 -14.48
N GLN A 165 1.07 10.54 -13.52
CA GLN A 165 1.02 11.18 -12.20
C GLN A 165 2.13 10.68 -11.25
N PHE A 166 2.72 9.52 -11.54
CA PHE A 166 3.69 8.87 -10.66
C PHE A 166 5.05 8.58 -11.31
N ARG A 167 5.43 9.33 -12.34
CA ARG A 167 6.81 9.25 -12.88
C ARG A 167 7.78 9.91 -11.90
N GLY A 168 8.47 9.10 -11.10
CA GLY A 168 9.57 9.53 -10.24
C GLY A 168 9.20 9.60 -8.76
N ALA A 169 10.17 10.03 -7.95
CA ALA A 169 9.96 10.27 -6.53
C ALA A 169 9.08 11.50 -6.33
N VAL A 170 7.98 11.34 -5.59
CA VAL A 170 7.08 12.45 -5.24
C VAL A 170 7.25 12.74 -3.75
N PRO A 171 7.81 13.90 -3.37
CA PRO A 171 7.79 14.34 -1.98
C PRO A 171 6.34 14.41 -1.50
N LEU A 172 6.04 13.72 -0.40
CA LEU A 172 4.72 13.78 0.21
C LEU A 172 4.68 15.01 1.10
N THR A 173 3.99 16.06 0.65
CA THR A 173 3.87 17.34 1.37
C THR A 173 2.43 17.70 1.69
N THR A 174 1.47 17.20 0.91
CA THR A 174 0.04 17.47 1.06
C THR A 174 -0.79 16.27 0.57
N GLY A 175 -2.10 16.29 0.85
CA GLY A 175 -3.06 15.31 0.33
C GLY A 175 -3.23 14.03 1.16
N PRO A 176 -4.13 13.12 0.74
CA PRO A 176 -4.54 11.97 1.55
C PRO A 176 -3.41 10.97 1.85
N ILE A 177 -2.51 10.73 0.89
CA ILE A 177 -1.35 9.83 1.09
C ILE A 177 -0.40 10.41 2.13
N PHE A 178 -0.12 11.72 2.08
CA PHE A 178 0.70 12.39 3.09
C PHE A 178 0.06 12.30 4.48
N GLN A 179 -1.25 12.58 4.59
CA GLN A 179 -1.99 12.48 5.86
C GLN A 179 -1.97 11.06 6.44
N LEU A 180 -2.07 10.03 5.58
CA LEU A 180 -1.90 8.64 5.99
C LEU A 180 -0.50 8.39 6.55
N VAL A 181 0.55 8.72 5.79
CA VAL A 181 1.94 8.45 6.19
C VAL A 181 2.32 9.21 7.46
N GLN A 182 1.93 10.48 7.57
CA GLN A 182 2.15 11.29 8.77
C GLN A 182 1.48 10.68 9.99
N TRP A 183 0.22 10.24 9.86
CA TRP A 183 -0.49 9.61 10.97
C TRP A 183 0.13 8.26 11.34
N LEU A 184 0.54 7.45 10.37
CA LEU A 184 1.23 6.18 10.61
C LEU A 184 2.53 6.41 11.39
N ASP A 185 3.34 7.39 10.98
CA ASP A 185 4.60 7.72 11.65
C ASP A 185 4.36 8.23 13.08
N GLN A 186 3.29 8.98 13.33
CA GLN A 186 2.94 9.46 14.67
C GLN A 186 2.47 8.35 15.63
N ASN A 187 1.89 7.28 15.09
CA ASN A 187 1.22 6.25 15.91
C ASN A 187 1.97 4.91 15.97
N PHE A 188 2.82 4.61 14.99
CA PHE A 188 3.46 3.29 14.85
C PHE A 188 4.96 3.35 14.66
N GLU A 189 5.65 2.33 15.18
CA GLU A 189 7.07 2.08 14.95
C GLU A 189 7.26 1.55 13.52
N LEU A 190 7.38 2.47 12.56
CA LEU A 190 7.63 2.12 11.17
C LEU A 190 9.07 1.66 10.98
N SER A 191 9.24 0.48 10.37
CA SER A 191 10.54 -0.19 10.19
C SER A 191 10.72 -0.67 8.75
N GLY A 192 11.91 -1.17 8.43
CA GLY A 192 12.24 -1.71 7.11
C GLY A 192 13.68 -1.42 6.68
N PRO A 193 14.04 -1.79 5.45
CA PRO A 193 15.37 -1.54 4.92
C PRO A 193 15.60 -0.05 4.68
N LYS A 194 16.82 0.38 4.99
CA LYS A 194 17.32 1.72 4.64
C LYS A 194 17.56 1.80 3.14
N ILE A 195 17.21 2.94 2.54
CA ILE A 195 17.31 3.24 1.11
C ILE A 195 18.11 4.50 0.85
#